data_AF-A0A9D6MA86-F1
#
_entry.id   AF-A0A9D6MA86-F1
#
_cell.length_a   1.000
_cell.length_b   1.000
_cell.length_c   1.000
_cell.angle_alpha   90.00
_cell.angle_beta   90.00
_cell.angle_gamma   90.00
#
_symmetry.space_group_name_H-M   'P 1'
#
loop_
_entity.id
_entity.type
_entity.pdbx_description
1 polymer ?
#
loop_
_entity_poly.entity_id
_entity_poly.type
_entity_poly.pdbx_seq_one_letter_code
_entity_poly.pdbx_strand_id
1 'polypeptide(L)' 'MLKCSFCGKESEEVIRIAIDKDYDRLTVKHDVKYACPECSKKKEEEKKQKK' A
#
# COMPACT_ATOMS: atom_id res chain seq x y z
N MET A 1 4.42 -3.15 -17.21
CA MET A 1 4.67 -2.14 -16.18
C MET A 1 3.51 -2.15 -15.19
N LEU A 2 3.79 -2.12 -13.89
CA LEU A 2 2.79 -2.21 -12.83
C LEU A 2 2.39 -0.81 -12.38
N LYS A 3 1.09 -0.54 -12.21
CA LYS A 3 0.59 0.78 -11.85
C LYS A 3 0.38 0.91 -10.35
N CYS A 4 0.96 1.95 -9.75
CA CYS A 4 0.74 2.29 -8.36
C CYS A 4 -0.66 2.89 -8.15
N SER A 5 -1.45 2.30 -7.24
CA SER A 5 -2.77 2.80 -6.84
C SER A 5 -2.72 4.06 -5.97
N PHE A 6 -1.53 4.46 -5.49
CA PHE A 6 -1.36 5.63 -4.61
C PHE A 6 -0.92 6.88 -5.36
N CYS A 7 0.13 6.76 -6.18
CA CYS A 7 0.66 7.89 -6.95
C CYS A 7 0.32 7.84 -8.44
N GLY A 8 -0.32 6.77 -8.91
CA GLY A 8 -0.70 6.60 -10.32
C GLY A 8 0.47 6.32 -11.27
N LYS A 9 1.72 6.35 -10.79
CA LYS A 9 2.92 6.08 -11.59
C LYS A 9 3.01 4.61 -11.99
N GLU A 10 3.60 4.39 -13.15
CA GLU A 10 4.02 3.06 -13.61
C GLU A 10 5.40 2.75 -13.03
N SER A 11 5.57 1.52 -12.56
CA SER A 11 6.78 1.04 -11.89
C SER A 11 7.09 -0.36 -12.36
N GLU A 12 8.36 -0.73 -12.37
CA GLU A 12 8.77 -2.11 -12.66
C GLU A 12 8.39 -3.06 -11.51
N GLU A 13 8.30 -2.51 -10.30
CA GLU A 13 7.95 -3.22 -9.08
C GLU A 13 6.83 -2.48 -8.34
N VAL A 14 5.80 -3.21 -7.92
CA VAL A 14 4.78 -2.73 -6.98
C VAL A 14 4.64 -3.71 -5.84
N ILE A 15 4.45 -3.16 -4.65
CA ILE A 15 4.29 -3.87 -3.39
C ILE A 15 2.80 -3.92 -3.08
N ARG A 16 2.30 -5.11 -2.79
CA ARG A 16 0.92 -5.29 -2.34
C ARG A 16 0.78 -4.72 -0.94
N ILE A 17 -0.04 -3.68 -0.78
CA ILE A 17 -0.38 -3.12 0.52
C ILE A 17 -1.83 -3.48 0.84
N ALA A 18 -2.01 -4.36 1.81
CA ALA A 18 -3.31 -4.53 2.46
C ALA A 18 -3.53 -3.32 3.37
N ILE A 19 -4.46 -2.44 3.00
CA ILE A 19 -4.99 -1.47 3.95
C ILE A 19 -6.10 -2.18 4.71
N ASP A 20 -5.72 -3.01 5.68
CA ASP A 20 -6.62 -3.53 6.72
C ASP A 20 -7.00 -2.32 7.58
N LYS A 21 -8.02 -1.57 7.16
CA LYS A 21 -8.52 -0.43 7.94
C LYS A 21 -9.45 -0.87 9.06
N ASP A 22 -10.08 -2.02 8.91
CA ASP A 22 -10.95 -2.60 9.92
C ASP A 22 -10.82 -4.12 9.86
N TYR A 23 -10.66 -4.72 11.03
CA TYR A 23 -10.44 -6.15 11.27
C TYR A 23 -11.71 -6.99 11.01
N ASP A 24 -12.57 -6.60 10.06
CA ASP A 24 -13.83 -7.28 9.76
C ASP A 24 -13.62 -8.28 8.62
N ARG A 25 -12.86 -9.33 8.94
CA ARG A 25 -12.36 -10.36 8.01
C ARG A 25 -13.45 -11.23 7.36
N LEU A 26 -14.70 -11.09 7.78
CA LEU A 26 -15.80 -11.94 7.34
C LEU A 26 -16.74 -11.29 6.32
N THR A 27 -16.74 -9.96 6.19
CA THR A 27 -17.82 -9.28 5.44
C THR A 27 -17.34 -8.31 4.37
N VAL A 28 -16.14 -7.73 4.49
CA VAL A 28 -15.69 -6.66 3.61
C VAL A 28 -14.70 -7.19 2.57
N LYS A 29 -15.05 -7.09 1.28
CA LYS A 29 -14.07 -7.26 0.19
C LYS A 29 -12.99 -6.18 0.36
N HIS A 30 -11.84 -6.56 0.90
CA HIS A 30 -10.71 -5.66 1.01
C HIS A 30 -10.12 -5.42 -0.37
N ASP A 31 -10.15 -4.16 -0.83
CA ASP A 31 -9.51 -3.76 -2.07
C ASP A 31 -7.99 -3.86 -1.92
N VAL A 32 -7.40 -4.83 -2.64
CA VAL A 32 -5.96 -5.05 -2.68
C VAL A 32 -5.31 -3.90 -3.44
N LYS A 33 -4.69 -2.95 -2.73
CA LYS A 33 -4.01 -1.81 -3.35
C LYS A 33 -2.53 -2.12 -3.56
N TYR A 34 -2.01 -1.64 -4.68
CA TYR A 34 -0.60 -1.80 -5.03
C TYR A 34 0.12 -0.45 -4.89
N ALA A 35 1.27 -0.42 -4.23
CA ALA A 35 2.08 0.78 -4.08
C ALA A 35 3.44 0.59 -4.72
N CYS A 36 3.97 1.62 -5.37
CA CYS A 36 5.36 1.62 -5.80
C CYS A 36 6.32 1.61 -4.58
N PRO A 37 7.58 1.18 -4.76
CA PRO A 37 8.60 1.18 -3.71
C PRO A 37 8.78 2.55 -3.04
N GLU A 38 8.60 3.66 -3.78
CA GLU A 38 8.64 5.02 -3.21
C GLU A 38 7.49 5.25 -2.19
N CYS A 39 6.26 4.92 -2.57
CA CYS A 39 5.08 5.09 -1.70
C CYS A 39 5.11 4.14 -0.49
N SER A 40 5.65 2.93 -0.68
CA SER A 40 5.85 1.99 0.41
C SER A 40 6.90 2.49 1.40
N LYS A 41 8.06 2.99 0.90
CA LYS A 41 9.11 3.56 1.75
C LYS A 41 8.60 4.73 2.58
N LYS A 42 7.86 5.68 1.98
CA LYS A 42 7.29 6.82 2.70
C LYS A 42 6.40 6.38 3.87
N LYS A 43 5.52 5.40 3.65
CA LYS A 43 4.66 4.85 4.70
C LYS A 43 5.45 4.16 5.82
N GLU A 44 6.50 3.42 5.47
CA GLU A 44 7.35 2.74 6.46
C GLU A 44 8.20 3.73 7.26
N GLU A 45 8.67 4.82 6.64
CA GLU A 45 9.37 5.91 7.32
C GLU A 45 8.46 6.69 8.28
N GLU A 46 7.21 6.97 7.90
CA GLU A 46 6.21 7.57 8.80
C GLU A 46 5.95 6.70 10.03
N LYS A 47 5.94 5.36 9.90
CA LYS A 47 5.84 4.45 11.05
C LYS A 47 7.07 4.50 11.95
N LYS A 48 8.27 4.65 11.38
CA LYS A 48 9.54 4.66 12.12
C LYS A 48 9.74 5.91 12.96
N GLN A 49 9.20 7.06 12.55
CA GLN A 49 9.36 8.33 13.29
C GLN A 49 8.47 8.47 14.53
N LYS A 50 7.56 7.52 14.80
CA LYS A 50 6.75 7.54 16.03
C LYS A 50 7.39 6.83 17.23
N LYS A 51 8.71 6.60 17.22
CA LYS A 51 9.41 5.96 18.33
C LYS A 51 10.10 6.96 19.23
#